data_AF-A0A699QBR2-F1
#
_entry.id   AF-A0A699QBR2-F1
#
_cell.length_a   1.000
_cell.length_b   1.000
_cell.length_c   1.000
_cell.angle_alpha   90.00
_cell.angle_beta   90.00
_cell.angle_gamma   90.00
#
_symmetry.space_group_name_H-M   'P 1'
#
loop_
_entity.id
_entity.type
_entity.pdbx_description
1 polymer ?
#
loop_
_entity_poly.entity_id
_entity_poly.type
_entity_poly.pdbx_seq_one_letter_code
_entity_poly.pdbx_strand_id
1 'polypeptide(L)'
;MKNVYPLPRIDYLFDQIQGARWFSKIDLHSGYNQLKVQEEYIPMRAFRTHCGHFEFILMPFGLANTPAIFMDLMNRVCRPMLDKSVIVFIDDILVYSKSKKENEIHLREILETLQKEDCLKVDSAKIEAVMNWQTPKNVGEIQSFLGLAGYYQRFIQDFSKIASSLTKLTKKNTPFEWGEKQEEAFVTLRRKLCETLILVLPNGT
;
A
#
# COMPACT_ATOMS: atom_id res chain seq x y z
N MET A 1 4.33 -11.63 31.25
CA MET A 1 4.64 -10.21 31.52
C MET A 1 3.99 -9.37 30.42
N LYS A 2 3.17 -8.36 30.76
CA LYS A 2 2.58 -7.44 29.76
C LYS A 2 3.69 -6.50 29.30
N ASN A 3 4.00 -6.48 28.02
CA ASN A 3 4.93 -5.51 27.45
C ASN A 3 4.14 -4.20 27.27
N VAL A 4 4.38 -3.22 28.13
CA VAL A 4 3.72 -1.91 28.06
C VAL A 4 4.63 -1.01 27.25
N TYR A 5 4.39 -0.94 25.94
CA TYR A 5 5.05 0.07 25.12
C TYR A 5 4.55 1.45 25.55
N PRO A 6 5.43 2.41 25.88
CA PRO A 6 5.00 3.73 26.30
C PRO A 6 4.36 4.45 25.10
N LEU A 7 3.05 4.63 25.14
CA LEU A 7 2.36 5.44 24.13
C LEU A 7 2.86 6.89 24.24
N PRO A 8 3.21 7.54 23.12
CA PRO A 8 3.57 8.95 23.13
C PRO A 8 2.39 9.78 23.66
N ARG A 9 2.67 10.74 24.55
CA ARG A 9 1.64 11.65 25.05
C ARG A 9 1.13 12.52 23.90
N ILE A 10 -0.18 12.74 23.88
CA ILE A 10 -0.88 13.54 22.87
C ILE A 10 -0.25 14.95 22.75
N ASP A 11 0.14 15.57 23.87
CA ASP A 11 0.76 16.90 23.89
C ASP A 11 2.09 16.94 23.11
N TYR A 12 2.91 15.89 23.24
CA TYR A 12 4.17 15.76 22.50
C TYR A 12 3.93 15.61 20.99
N LEU A 13 2.87 14.90 20.60
CA LEU A 13 2.47 14.78 19.20
C LEU A 13 2.00 16.12 18.62
N PHE A 14 1.29 16.92 19.41
CA PHE A 14 0.84 18.26 19.01
C PHE A 14 2.00 19.25 18.82
N ASP A 15 3.01 19.20 19.69
CA ASP A 15 4.21 20.02 19.55
C ASP A 15 4.98 19.69 18.26
N GLN A 16 5.03 18.41 17.87
CA GLN A 16 5.73 17.96 16.66
C GLN A 16 5.07 18.43 15.36
N ILE A 17 3.74 18.53 15.34
CA ILE A 17 3.00 18.98 14.15
C ILE A 17 2.88 20.50 14.05
N GLN A 18 3.46 21.24 14.99
CA GLN A 18 3.37 22.69 15.02
C GLN A 18 3.97 23.31 13.74
N GLY A 19 3.14 24.03 12.99
CA GLY A 19 3.52 24.65 11.71
C GLY A 19 3.34 23.76 10.48
N ALA A 20 2.93 22.50 10.65
CA ALA A 20 2.47 21.69 9.53
C ALA A 20 1.14 22.23 8.99
N ARG A 21 0.98 22.18 7.67
CA ARG A 21 -0.25 22.61 6.96
C ARG A 21 -0.90 21.47 6.18
N TRP A 22 -0.15 20.40 5.94
CA TRP A 22 -0.57 19.24 5.18
C TRP A 22 -0.36 17.98 6.01
N PHE A 23 -1.39 17.15 6.03
CA PHE A 23 -1.46 15.92 6.81
C PHE A 23 -1.99 14.81 5.92
N SER A 24 -1.36 13.65 6.01
CA SER A 24 -1.78 12.43 5.33
C SER A 24 -1.75 11.29 6.33
N LYS A 25 -2.81 10.49 6.34
CA LYS A 25 -2.97 9.36 7.25
C LYS A 25 -2.85 8.06 6.46
N ILE A 26 -2.07 7.14 6.98
CA ILE A 26 -1.89 5.79 6.47
C ILE A 26 -2.47 4.83 7.51
N ASP A 27 -3.47 4.05 7.11
CA ASP A 27 -4.04 3.00 7.95
C ASP A 27 -3.26 1.70 7.76
N LEU A 28 -2.75 1.16 8.86
CA LEU A 28 -2.04 -0.12 8.92
C LEU A 28 -2.88 -1.24 9.53
N HIS A 29 -4.17 -1.02 9.79
CA HIS A 29 -5.03 -1.99 10.45
C HIS A 29 -5.14 -3.30 9.65
N SER A 30 -5.02 -3.23 8.31
CA SER A 30 -4.91 -4.41 7.43
C SER A 30 -3.55 -5.15 7.53
N GLY A 31 -2.51 -4.51 8.07
CA GLY A 31 -1.14 -5.02 8.18
C GLY A 31 -0.92 -6.00 9.34
N TYR A 32 -1.75 -5.99 10.39
CA TYR A 32 -1.65 -6.96 11.50
C TYR A 32 -1.69 -8.40 11.01
N ASN A 33 -2.60 -8.68 10.07
CA ASN A 33 -2.75 -10.00 9.48
C ASN A 33 -1.54 -10.41 8.62
N GLN A 34 -0.61 -9.50 8.31
CA GLN A 34 0.55 -9.78 7.47
C GLN A 34 1.82 -10.04 8.29
N LEU A 35 1.83 -9.68 9.58
CA LEU A 35 2.98 -9.92 10.45
C LEU A 35 3.00 -11.37 10.94
N LYS A 36 4.09 -12.07 10.62
CA LYS A 36 4.35 -13.42 11.12
C LYS A 36 4.63 -13.40 12.61
N VAL A 37 4.06 -14.39 13.29
CA VAL A 37 4.43 -14.70 14.66
C VAL A 37 5.80 -15.39 14.64
N GLN A 38 6.70 -15.01 15.53
CA GLN A 38 7.93 -15.77 15.75
C GLN A 38 7.59 -17.23 16.10
N GLU A 39 8.27 -18.18 15.46
CA GLU A 39 7.93 -19.61 15.54
C GLU A 39 7.82 -20.14 16.98
N GLU A 40 8.67 -19.65 17.87
CA GLU A 40 8.70 -20.00 19.30
C GLU A 40 7.38 -19.68 20.04
N TYR A 41 6.58 -18.72 19.54
CA TYR A 41 5.33 -18.29 20.16
C TYR A 41 4.08 -18.82 19.44
N ILE A 42 4.21 -19.53 18.31
CA ILE A 42 3.09 -20.12 17.56
C ILE A 42 2.29 -21.13 18.43
N PRO A 43 2.92 -22.05 19.19
CA PRO A 43 2.19 -23.00 20.03
C PRO A 43 1.38 -22.32 21.14
N MET A 44 1.81 -21.14 21.61
CA MET A 44 1.11 -20.35 22.64
C MET A 44 -0.12 -19.63 22.08
N ARG A 45 -0.32 -19.65 20.75
CA ARG A 45 -1.44 -19.00 20.04
C ARG A 45 -2.41 -20.01 19.44
N ALA A 46 -2.44 -21.23 19.98
CA ALA A 46 -3.43 -22.23 19.64
C ALA A 46 -4.83 -21.79 20.10
N PHE A 47 -5.82 -21.96 19.23
CA PHE A 47 -7.25 -21.84 19.55
C PHE A 47 -7.97 -23.12 19.16
N ARG A 48 -9.11 -23.36 19.81
CA ARG A 48 -9.90 -24.58 19.62
C ARG A 48 -11.24 -24.24 19.01
N THR A 49 -11.59 -24.95 17.96
CA THR A 49 -12.94 -24.95 17.37
C THR A 49 -13.61 -26.29 17.64
N HIS A 50 -14.90 -26.40 17.31
CA HIS A 50 -15.63 -27.66 17.40
C HIS A 50 -15.07 -28.76 16.49
N CYS A 51 -14.26 -28.39 15.49
CA CYS A 51 -13.69 -29.29 14.49
C CYS A 51 -12.16 -29.41 14.56
N GLY A 52 -11.47 -28.82 15.55
CA GLY A 52 -10.04 -29.05 15.71
C GLY A 52 -9.30 -28.02 16.57
N HIS A 53 -7.99 -28.19 16.66
CA HIS A 53 -7.06 -27.21 17.22
C HIS A 53 -6.32 -26.56 16.06
N PHE A 54 -6.20 -25.24 16.11
CA PHE A 54 -5.59 -24.42 15.07
C PHE A 54 -4.64 -23.43 15.74
N GLU A 55 -3.58 -23.03 15.04
CA GLU A 55 -2.60 -22.06 15.55
C GLU A 55 -2.53 -20.86 14.64
N PHE A 56 -2.40 -19.67 15.22
CA PHE A 56 -2.18 -18.46 14.44
C PHE A 56 -0.72 -18.33 14.04
N ILE A 57 -0.44 -18.49 12.74
CA ILE A 57 0.87 -18.28 12.11
C ILE A 57 1.15 -16.77 11.92
N LEU A 58 0.09 -15.97 11.83
CA LEU A 58 0.10 -14.51 11.67
C LEU A 58 -0.46 -13.86 12.93
N MET A 59 -0.18 -12.58 13.18
CA MET A 59 -0.70 -11.89 14.37
C MET A 59 -2.24 -11.79 14.33
N PRO A 60 -2.98 -12.46 15.24
CA PRO A 60 -4.42 -12.32 15.31
C PRO A 60 -4.80 -11.02 16.02
N PHE A 61 -5.94 -10.43 15.63
CA PHE A 61 -6.54 -9.31 16.35
C PHE A 61 -6.91 -9.72 17.80
N GLY A 62 -6.75 -8.77 18.73
CA GLY A 62 -7.19 -8.94 20.12
C GLY A 62 -6.19 -9.63 21.06
N LEU A 63 -4.99 -9.99 20.60
CA LEU A 63 -3.94 -10.44 21.53
C LEU A 63 -3.38 -9.25 22.33
N ALA A 64 -3.33 -9.37 23.65
CA ALA A 64 -3.02 -8.27 24.58
C ALA A 64 -1.64 -7.59 24.37
N ASN A 65 -0.70 -8.24 23.69
CA ASN A 65 0.65 -7.72 23.42
C ASN A 65 0.86 -7.30 21.94
N THR A 66 -0.13 -7.49 21.07
CA THR A 66 -0.02 -7.23 19.62
C THR A 66 0.25 -5.76 19.28
N PRO A 67 -0.43 -4.76 19.88
CA PRO A 67 -0.17 -3.35 19.58
C PRO A 67 1.24 -2.91 19.98
N ALA A 68 1.77 -3.41 21.11
CA ALA A 68 3.10 -3.05 21.59
C ALA A 68 4.23 -3.56 20.68
N ILE A 69 4.12 -4.82 20.21
CA ILE A 69 5.08 -5.41 19.27
C ILE A 69 5.00 -4.71 17.91
N PHE A 70 3.78 -4.40 17.47
CA PHE A 70 3.55 -3.67 16.22
C PHE A 70 4.15 -2.27 16.26
N MET A 71 3.93 -1.54 17.34
CA MET A 71 4.51 -0.22 17.55
C MET A 71 6.03 -0.25 17.59
N ASP A 72 6.65 -1.23 18.24
CA ASP A 72 8.10 -1.37 18.27
C ASP A 72 8.68 -1.61 16.86
N LEU A 73 8.03 -2.50 16.10
CA LEU A 73 8.40 -2.76 14.71
C LEU A 73 8.25 -1.49 13.85
N MET A 74 7.10 -0.84 13.90
CA MET A 74 6.84 0.37 13.11
C MET A 74 7.76 1.51 13.51
N ASN A 75 8.09 1.68 14.80
CA ASN A 75 9.04 2.69 15.23
C ASN A 75 10.47 2.37 14.76
N ARG A 76 10.84 1.09 14.66
CA ARG A 76 12.12 0.68 14.08
C ARG A 76 12.16 0.94 12.56
N VAL A 77 11.11 0.59 11.84
CA VAL A 77 10.99 0.78 10.38
C VAL A 77 10.98 2.28 10.03
N CYS A 78 10.17 3.07 10.75
CA CYS A 78 10.00 4.50 10.48
C CYS A 78 11.08 5.36 11.13
N ARG A 79 12.02 4.78 11.89
CA ARG A 79 13.04 5.49 12.67
C ARG A 79 13.75 6.65 11.94
N PRO A 80 14.10 6.55 10.64
CA PRO A 80 14.74 7.64 9.93
C PRO A 80 13.87 8.90 9.78
N MET A 81 12.55 8.71 9.78
CA MET A 81 11.50 9.70 9.50
C MET A 81 10.70 10.12 10.74
N LEU A 82 10.79 9.33 11.82
CA LEU A 82 10.23 9.68 13.13
C LEU A 82 10.74 11.05 13.57
N ASP A 83 9.85 11.82 14.20
CA ASP A 83 10.10 13.16 14.76
C ASP A 83 10.51 14.23 13.73
N LYS A 84 10.47 13.91 12.42
CA LYS A 84 10.76 14.86 11.33
C LYS A 84 9.54 15.15 10.47
N SER A 85 8.89 14.07 10.03
CA SER A 85 7.78 14.12 9.07
C SER A 85 6.73 13.04 9.30
N VAL A 86 6.99 12.10 10.23
CA VAL A 86 6.14 10.94 10.49
C VAL A 86 5.92 10.75 11.99
N ILE A 87 4.67 10.48 12.36
CA ILE A 87 4.25 10.02 13.68
C ILE A 87 3.61 8.65 13.51
N VAL A 88 4.01 7.69 14.34
CA VAL A 88 3.38 6.36 14.39
C VAL A 88 2.53 6.29 15.66
N PHE A 89 1.26 5.95 15.51
CA PHE A 89 0.34 5.79 16.62
C PHE A 89 -0.51 4.54 16.43
N ILE A 90 -0.15 3.47 17.15
CA ILE A 90 -0.85 2.18 17.13
C ILE A 90 -1.03 1.68 15.68
N ASP A 91 -2.22 1.86 15.11
CA ASP A 91 -2.60 1.34 13.80
C ASP A 91 -2.40 2.36 12.68
N ASP A 92 -1.98 3.58 13.02
CA ASP A 92 -1.95 4.71 12.09
C ASP A 92 -0.55 5.29 11.97
N ILE A 93 -0.15 5.59 10.72
CA ILE A 93 0.98 6.47 10.45
C ILE A 93 0.45 7.82 9.97
N LEU A 94 0.78 8.87 10.71
CA LEU A 94 0.50 10.25 10.34
C LEU A 94 1.75 10.88 9.71
N VAL A 95 1.64 11.25 8.44
CA VAL A 95 2.66 12.00 7.71
C VAL A 95 2.26 13.47 7.69
N TYR A 96 3.13 14.35 8.16
CA TYR A 96 2.85 15.79 8.24
C TYR A 96 3.93 16.62 7.54
N SER A 97 3.55 17.76 6.97
CA SER A 97 4.46 18.62 6.21
C SER A 97 3.98 20.08 6.14
N LYS A 98 4.87 21.00 5.79
CA LYS A 98 4.54 22.43 5.68
C LYS A 98 3.96 22.78 4.30
N SER A 99 4.33 22.01 3.27
CA SER A 99 3.83 22.18 1.90
C SER A 99 3.31 20.88 1.28
N LYS A 100 2.45 20.99 0.26
CA LYS A 100 1.93 19.83 -0.47
C LYS A 100 3.03 19.02 -1.15
N LYS A 101 3.98 19.69 -1.80
CA LYS A 101 5.08 19.05 -2.54
C LYS A 101 6.00 18.27 -1.60
N GLU A 102 6.28 18.81 -0.42
CA GLU A 102 7.01 18.13 0.64
C GLU A 102 6.24 16.92 1.17
N ASN A 103 4.92 17.03 1.33
CA ASN A 103 4.08 15.92 1.76
C ASN A 103 4.09 14.75 0.75
N GLU A 104 4.08 15.04 -0.55
CA GLU A 104 4.21 14.03 -1.60
C GLU A 104 5.57 13.29 -1.55
N ILE A 105 6.65 13.99 -1.18
CA ILE A 105 7.98 13.38 -1.00
C ILE A 105 8.00 12.50 0.24
N HIS A 106 7.54 13.00 1.39
CA HIS A 106 7.49 12.22 2.64
C HIS A 106 6.59 10.99 2.51
N LEU A 107 5.47 11.10 1.80
CA LEU A 107 4.60 9.97 1.49
C LEU A 107 5.32 8.91 0.65
N ARG A 108 6.10 9.33 -0.36
CA ARG A 108 6.87 8.40 -1.17
C ARG A 108 7.92 7.67 -0.33
N GLU A 109 8.68 8.39 0.49
CA GLU A 109 9.75 7.82 1.33
C GLU A 109 9.21 6.80 2.33
N ILE A 110 8.08 7.09 2.98
CA ILE A 110 7.49 6.17 3.96
C ILE A 110 6.93 4.93 3.28
N LEU A 111 6.27 5.07 2.13
CA LEU A 111 5.75 3.94 1.37
C LEU A 111 6.87 3.04 0.85
N GLU A 112 7.95 3.61 0.34
CA GLU A 112 9.14 2.86 -0.09
C GLU A 112 9.80 2.12 1.08
N THR A 113 9.83 2.73 2.27
CA THR A 113 10.38 2.11 3.49
C THR A 113 9.51 0.95 3.95
N LEU A 114 8.18 1.11 3.95
CA LEU A 114 7.22 0.06 4.34
C LEU A 114 7.24 -1.14 3.37
N GLN A 115 7.50 -0.90 2.08
CA GLN A 115 7.66 -1.96 1.09
C GLN A 115 8.96 -2.77 1.28
N LYS A 116 10.08 -2.12 1.64
CA LYS A 116 11.36 -2.80 1.85
C LYS A 116 11.33 -3.78 3.00
N GLU A 117 10.56 -3.47 4.05
CA GLU A 117 10.51 -4.27 5.28
C GLU A 117 9.49 -5.42 5.20
N ASP A 118 8.95 -5.73 4.02
CA ASP A 118 7.99 -6.83 3.79
C ASP A 118 6.70 -6.72 4.65
N CYS A 119 6.49 -5.56 5.28
CA CYS A 119 5.43 -5.26 6.27
C CYS A 119 4.06 -5.05 5.62
N LEU A 120 4.06 -4.58 4.37
CA LEU A 120 2.87 -4.34 3.56
C LEU A 120 3.08 -5.06 2.23
N LYS A 121 2.81 -6.35 2.20
CA LYS A 121 2.75 -7.08 0.93
C LYS A 121 1.47 -6.66 0.24
N VAL A 122 1.62 -5.78 -0.76
CA VAL A 122 0.62 -5.69 -1.82
C VAL A 122 0.51 -7.07 -2.43
N ASP A 123 -0.72 -7.58 -2.46
CA ASP A 123 -1.07 -8.92 -2.91
C ASP A 123 -0.30 -9.25 -4.20
N SER A 124 0.77 -10.03 -4.06
CA SER A 124 1.75 -10.25 -5.14
C SER A 124 1.09 -10.89 -6.34
N ALA A 125 0.00 -11.64 -6.12
CA ALA A 125 -0.85 -12.19 -7.17
C ALA A 125 -1.51 -11.11 -8.05
N LYS A 126 -1.91 -9.96 -7.48
CA LYS A 126 -2.48 -8.84 -8.25
C LYS A 126 -1.41 -8.09 -9.04
N ILE A 127 -0.23 -7.91 -8.46
CA ILE A 127 0.92 -7.33 -9.16
C ILE A 127 1.36 -8.26 -10.28
N GLU A 128 1.50 -9.56 -10.02
CA GLU A 128 1.85 -10.57 -11.03
C GLU A 128 0.82 -10.66 -12.14
N ALA A 129 -0.48 -10.57 -11.84
CA ALA A 129 -1.53 -10.55 -12.86
C ALA A 129 -1.40 -9.35 -13.82
N VAL A 130 -1.04 -8.17 -13.31
CA VAL A 130 -0.79 -6.98 -14.14
C VAL A 130 0.58 -7.05 -14.83
N MET A 131 1.60 -7.58 -14.15
CA MET A 131 2.96 -7.78 -14.67
C MET A 131 3.05 -8.88 -15.72
N ASN A 132 2.12 -9.82 -15.76
CA ASN A 132 2.07 -10.90 -16.76
C ASN A 132 0.89 -10.75 -17.72
N TRP A 133 0.20 -9.60 -17.68
CA TRP A 133 -0.93 -9.32 -18.57
C TRP A 133 -0.49 -9.41 -20.04
N GLN A 134 -1.09 -10.33 -20.79
CA GLN A 134 -0.73 -10.56 -22.19
C GLN A 134 -1.14 -9.38 -23.07
N THR A 135 -0.35 -9.09 -24.10
CA THR A 135 -0.67 -8.03 -25.07
C THR A 135 -2.08 -8.23 -25.64
N PRO A 136 -3.00 -7.26 -25.50
CA PRO A 136 -4.37 -7.37 -25.97
C PRO A 136 -4.45 -7.63 -27.47
N LYS A 137 -5.27 -8.59 -27.87
CA LYS A 137 -5.48 -8.97 -29.28
C LYS A 137 -6.82 -8.52 -29.85
N ASN A 138 -7.70 -8.02 -28.99
CA ASN A 138 -9.03 -7.57 -29.37
C ASN A 138 -9.51 -6.40 -28.50
N VAL A 139 -10.61 -5.79 -28.94
CA VAL A 139 -11.22 -4.63 -28.28
C VAL A 139 -11.67 -4.95 -26.85
N GLY A 140 -12.16 -6.17 -26.58
CA GLY A 140 -12.62 -6.57 -25.24
C GLY A 140 -11.49 -6.65 -24.23
N GLU A 141 -10.35 -7.22 -24.62
CA GLU A 141 -9.16 -7.33 -23.78
C GLU A 141 -8.57 -5.96 -23.44
N ILE A 142 -8.48 -5.05 -24.41
CA ILE A 142 -7.97 -3.69 -24.14
C ILE A 142 -8.96 -2.87 -23.30
N GLN A 143 -10.27 -3.05 -23.47
CA GLN A 143 -11.28 -2.43 -22.60
C GLN A 143 -11.17 -2.93 -21.16
N SER A 144 -10.89 -4.22 -20.97
CA SER A 144 -10.71 -4.82 -19.65
C SER A 144 -9.47 -4.24 -18.97
N PHE A 145 -8.35 -4.14 -19.70
CA PHE A 145 -7.14 -3.49 -19.22
C PHE A 145 -7.36 -2.01 -18.89
N LEU A 146 -8.00 -1.24 -19.77
CA LEU A 146 -8.28 0.19 -19.55
C LEU A 146 -9.27 0.42 -18.41
N GLY A 147 -10.20 -0.51 -18.17
CA GLY A 147 -11.11 -0.47 -17.03
C GLY A 147 -10.36 -0.58 -15.70
N LEU A 148 -9.47 -1.56 -15.59
CA LEU A 148 -8.58 -1.71 -14.44
C LEU A 148 -7.66 -0.49 -14.29
N ALA A 149 -7.01 -0.07 -15.38
CA ALA A 149 -6.10 1.05 -15.37
C ALA A 149 -6.79 2.37 -14.99
N GLY A 150 -8.04 2.54 -15.42
CA GLY A 150 -8.90 3.68 -15.12
C GLY A 150 -9.22 3.81 -13.63
N TYR A 151 -9.35 2.70 -12.90
CA TYR A 151 -9.53 2.72 -11.44
C TYR A 151 -8.34 3.40 -10.74
N TYR A 152 -7.12 3.15 -11.22
CA TYR A 152 -5.88 3.69 -10.67
C TYR A 152 -5.41 4.99 -11.33
N GLN A 153 -6.17 5.56 -12.28
CA GLN A 153 -5.75 6.73 -13.07
C GLN A 153 -5.30 7.93 -12.23
N ARG A 154 -5.90 8.13 -11.05
CA ARG A 154 -5.63 9.27 -10.15
C ARG A 154 -4.20 9.28 -9.61
N PHE A 155 -3.52 8.14 -9.64
CA PHE A 155 -2.17 7.95 -9.14
C PHE A 155 -1.13 7.87 -10.26
N ILE A 156 -1.58 7.78 -11.52
CA ILE A 156 -0.70 7.64 -12.69
C ILE A 156 -0.55 9.02 -13.34
N GLN A 157 0.63 9.62 -13.20
CA GLN A 157 0.92 10.90 -13.85
C GLN A 157 0.82 10.78 -15.38
N ASP A 158 0.15 11.77 -15.99
CA ASP A 158 -0.11 11.87 -17.43
C ASP A 158 -0.91 10.70 -18.01
N PHE A 159 -1.71 10.00 -17.18
CA PHE A 159 -2.51 8.84 -17.59
C PHE A 159 -3.25 9.05 -18.91
N SER A 160 -3.99 10.15 -19.06
CA SER A 160 -4.77 10.43 -20.27
C SER A 160 -3.90 10.55 -21.53
N LYS A 161 -2.67 11.06 -21.41
CA LYS A 161 -1.75 11.17 -22.56
C LYS A 161 -1.28 9.78 -22.98
N ILE A 162 -0.90 8.94 -22.02
CA ILE A 162 -0.38 7.59 -22.25
C ILE A 162 -1.51 6.69 -22.79
N ALA A 163 -2.68 6.72 -22.15
CA ALA A 163 -3.83 5.91 -22.54
C ALA A 163 -4.45 6.33 -23.88
N SER A 164 -4.15 7.54 -24.38
CA SER A 164 -4.80 8.09 -25.58
C SER A 164 -4.67 7.21 -26.83
N SER A 165 -3.54 6.52 -27.03
CA SER A 165 -3.33 5.60 -28.14
C SER A 165 -4.15 4.32 -27.98
N LEU A 166 -4.33 3.84 -26.74
CA LEU A 166 -5.11 2.65 -26.41
C LEU A 166 -6.62 2.91 -26.48
N THR A 167 -7.10 4.05 -25.96
CA THR A 167 -8.52 4.43 -26.01
C THR A 167 -9.02 4.69 -27.43
N LYS A 168 -8.12 4.97 -28.39
CA LYS A 168 -8.49 5.04 -29.81
C LYS A 168 -8.91 3.68 -30.36
N LEU A 169 -8.30 2.59 -29.91
CA LEU A 169 -8.63 1.22 -30.32
C LEU A 169 -10.02 0.78 -29.85
N THR A 170 -10.60 1.46 -28.86
CA THR A 170 -11.93 1.12 -28.32
C THR A 170 -13.07 1.90 -28.98
N LYS A 171 -12.78 2.79 -29.94
CA LYS A 171 -13.80 3.59 -30.63
C LYS A 171 -14.55 2.76 -31.68
N LYS A 172 -15.84 3.04 -31.83
CA LYS A 172 -16.67 2.43 -32.90
C LYS A 172 -16.04 2.72 -34.28
N ASN A 173 -16.09 1.73 -35.17
CA ASN A 173 -15.60 1.78 -36.56
C ASN A 173 -14.08 2.03 -36.71
N THR A 174 -13.27 1.73 -35.70
CA THR A 174 -11.80 1.77 -35.81
C THR A 174 -11.26 0.34 -35.91
N PRO A 175 -10.44 0.01 -36.94
CA PRO A 175 -9.78 -1.30 -37.01
C PRO A 175 -8.82 -1.48 -35.83
N PHE A 176 -8.74 -2.70 -35.30
CA PHE A 176 -7.83 -3.02 -34.21
C PHE A 176 -6.42 -3.21 -34.76
N GLU A 177 -5.63 -2.13 -34.76
CA GLU A 177 -4.24 -2.13 -35.20
C GLU A 177 -3.30 -1.92 -34.01
N TRP A 178 -2.50 -2.94 -33.71
CA TRP A 178 -1.52 -2.90 -32.63
C TRP A 178 -0.13 -2.60 -33.19
N GLY A 179 0.33 -1.35 -33.03
CA GLY A 179 1.66 -0.90 -33.46
C GLY A 179 2.57 -0.52 -32.29
N GLU A 180 3.74 0.01 -32.61
CA GLU A 180 4.76 0.41 -31.62
C GLU A 180 4.22 1.41 -30.59
N LYS A 181 3.39 2.38 -31.02
CA LYS A 181 2.80 3.40 -30.13
C LYS A 181 1.82 2.81 -29.11
N GLN A 182 1.14 1.72 -29.46
CA GLN A 182 0.21 1.03 -28.59
C GLN A 182 0.98 0.14 -27.62
N GLU A 183 2.01 -0.57 -28.11
CA GLU A 183 2.89 -1.38 -27.27
C GLU A 183 3.62 -0.53 -26.23
N GLU A 184 4.22 0.59 -26.64
CA GLU A 184 4.92 1.52 -25.74
C GLU A 184 3.98 2.06 -24.65
N ALA A 185 2.76 2.46 -25.03
CA ALA A 185 1.76 2.93 -24.09
C ALA A 185 1.30 1.83 -23.12
N PHE A 186 1.12 0.60 -23.62
CA PHE A 186 0.72 -0.56 -22.83
C PHE A 186 1.79 -0.95 -21.82
N VAL A 187 3.05 -1.07 -22.24
CA VAL A 187 4.19 -1.37 -21.36
C VAL A 187 4.38 -0.26 -20.33
N THR A 188 4.30 1.00 -20.75
CA THR A 188 4.42 2.15 -19.83
C THR A 188 3.31 2.15 -18.79
N LEU A 189 2.06 1.88 -19.18
CA LEU A 189 0.95 1.78 -18.25
C LEU A 189 1.07 0.58 -17.31
N ARG A 190 1.50 -0.59 -17.79
CA ARG A 190 1.74 -1.76 -16.92
C ARG A 190 2.79 -1.49 -15.88
N ARG A 191 3.92 -0.89 -16.27
CA ARG A 191 4.98 -0.50 -15.33
C ARG A 191 4.45 0.48 -14.28
N LYS A 192 3.80 1.56 -14.72
CA LYS A 192 3.23 2.56 -13.81
C LYS A 192 2.12 1.99 -12.92
N LEU A 193 1.31 1.06 -13.42
CA LEU A 193 0.29 0.37 -12.63
C LEU A 193 0.92 -0.49 -11.54
N CYS A 194 2.03 -1.17 -11.82
CA CYS A 194 2.72 -1.95 -10.81
C CYS A 194 3.35 -1.04 -9.76
N GLU A 195 4.05 0.02 -10.17
CA GLU A 195 4.55 1.07 -9.26
C GLU A 195 3.42 1.69 -8.42
N THR A 196 2.25 1.90 -9.02
CA THR A 196 1.08 2.48 -8.35
C THR A 196 0.41 1.51 -7.40
N LEU A 197 0.18 0.26 -7.80
CA LEU A 197 -0.43 -0.78 -6.95
C LEU A 197 0.41 -1.03 -5.70
N ILE A 198 1.72 -0.92 -5.86
CA ILE A 198 2.72 -0.92 -4.79
C ILE A 198 2.50 0.27 -3.81
N LEU A 199 1.96 1.41 -4.28
CA LEU A 199 1.74 2.65 -3.52
C LEU A 199 0.28 2.87 -3.04
N VAL A 200 -0.70 2.08 -3.48
CA VAL A 200 -2.12 2.30 -3.15
C VAL A 200 -2.46 1.62 -1.82
N LEU A 201 -2.53 2.42 -0.76
CA LEU A 201 -3.30 2.11 0.43
C LEU A 201 -4.79 2.06 0.06
N PRO A 202 -5.57 1.08 0.56
CA PRO A 202 -7.00 1.08 0.34
C PRO A 202 -7.60 2.29 1.07
N ASN A 203 -8.13 3.25 0.30
CA ASN A 203 -8.97 4.30 0.86
C ASN A 203 -10.24 3.64 1.41
N GLY A 204 -10.34 3.58 2.74
CA GLY A 204 -11.55 3.21 3.44
C GLY A 204 -12.68 4.17 3.08
N THR A 205 -13.77 3.61 2.57
CA THR A 205 -15.11 4.20 2.68
C THR A 205 -15.75 3.72 3.97
#